data_AF-A0A1Y1KHS3-F1
#
_entry.id   AF-A0A1Y1KHS3-F1
#
_cell.length_a   1.000
_cell.length_b   1.000
_cell.length_c   1.000
_cell.angle_alpha   90.00
_cell.angle_beta   90.00
_cell.angle_gamma   90.00
#
_symmetry.space_group_name_H-M   'P 1'
#
loop_
_entity.id
_entity.type
_entity.pdbx_description
1 polymer ?
#
loop_
_entity_poly.entity_id
_entity_poly.type
_entity_poly.pdbx_seq_one_letter_code
_entity_poly.pdbx_strand_id
1 'polypeptide(L)'
;MRLMAEHKYGLRVTSNSGWRDIFRKLGEAAVTIEILQIKPNRPVICNFNDFSSSCSKGASFILYNCARLATLLKEFQRKVELKSYPELPDLDKIDFSVLTQPEEWELAYGYLLQFPTIINNCIKDIWECSIRIHNLCQHLSAMCSVFSVYYQRVRILTEPRNHLFPFLHARIYLIRCIETVLHNGLYILGIEPVSQ
;
A
#
# COMPACT_ATOMS: atom_id res chain seq x y z
N MET A 1 15.28 -4.76 -10.19
CA MET A 1 15.00 -3.40 -9.65
C MET A 1 16.10 -2.39 -9.92
N ARG A 2 17.38 -2.66 -9.61
CA ARG A 2 18.50 -1.73 -9.87
C ARG A 2 18.62 -1.28 -11.34
N LEU A 3 18.63 -2.21 -12.28
CA LEU A 3 18.72 -1.90 -13.73
C LEU A 3 17.52 -1.09 -14.25
N MET A 4 16.32 -1.32 -13.72
CA MET A 4 15.13 -0.52 -14.06
C MET A 4 15.21 0.91 -13.52
N ALA A 5 15.75 1.10 -12.31
CA ALA A 5 15.95 2.41 -11.72
C ALA A 5 17.03 3.23 -12.46
N GLU A 6 18.14 2.59 -12.83
CA GLU A 6 19.23 3.21 -13.58
C GLU A 6 18.79 3.59 -15.01
N HIS A 7 18.09 2.70 -15.72
CA HIS A 7 17.73 2.90 -17.13
C HIS A 7 16.48 3.78 -17.34
N LYS A 8 15.49 3.75 -16.44
CA LYS A 8 14.21 4.48 -16.61
C LYS A 8 14.21 5.86 -15.94
N TYR A 9 15.00 6.05 -14.88
CA TYR A 9 14.98 7.28 -14.07
C TYR A 9 16.34 8.00 -14.00
N GLY A 10 17.37 7.50 -14.69
CA GLY A 10 18.68 8.16 -14.75
C GLY A 10 19.42 8.22 -13.40
N LEU A 11 19.00 7.42 -12.42
CA LEU A 11 19.58 7.40 -11.08
C LEU A 11 20.95 6.72 -11.14
N ARG A 12 22.03 7.48 -10.94
CA ARG A 12 23.36 6.92 -10.63
C ARG A 12 23.36 6.49 -9.17
N VAL A 13 23.17 5.21 -8.91
CA VAL A 13 23.28 4.62 -7.56
C VAL A 13 24.74 4.76 -7.12
N THR A 14 25.05 5.84 -6.40
CA THR A 14 26.32 5.99 -5.70
C THR A 14 26.38 4.92 -4.61
N SER A 15 27.58 4.39 -4.36
CA SER A 15 27.88 3.33 -3.40
C SER A 15 27.71 3.78 -1.94
N ASN A 16 26.54 4.29 -1.60
CA ASN A 16 26.11 4.53 -0.21
C ASN A 16 25.48 3.24 0.33
N SER A 17 25.90 2.83 1.54
CA SER A 17 25.40 1.65 2.26
C SER A 17 23.87 1.60 2.32
N GLY A 18 23.21 2.75 2.48
CA GLY A 18 21.75 2.85 2.56
C GLY A 18 21.00 2.31 1.33
N TRP A 19 21.53 2.48 0.11
CA TRP A 19 20.87 1.92 -1.08
C TRP A 19 20.90 0.40 -1.10
N ARG A 20 22.02 -0.20 -0.63
CA ARG A 20 22.12 -1.66 -0.54
C ARG A 20 21.12 -2.22 0.46
N ASP A 21 20.95 -1.55 1.59
CA ASP A 21 19.98 -1.96 2.60
C ASP A 21 18.54 -1.85 2.09
N ILE A 22 18.20 -0.75 1.39
CA ILE A 22 16.89 -0.58 0.74
C ILE A 22 16.64 -1.70 -0.30
N PHE A 23 17.59 -1.95 -1.20
CA PHE A 23 17.43 -3.00 -2.21
C PHE A 23 17.34 -4.39 -1.58
N ARG A 24 18.07 -4.65 -0.48
CA ARG A 24 17.97 -5.90 0.28
C ARG A 24 16.57 -6.08 0.85
N LYS A 25 16.07 -5.09 1.62
CA LYS A 25 14.72 -5.15 2.22
C LYS A 25 13.62 -5.30 1.15
N LEU A 26 13.73 -4.57 0.04
CA LEU A 26 12.77 -4.69 -1.07
C LEU A 26 12.84 -6.07 -1.74
N GLY A 27 14.03 -6.66 -1.88
CA GLY A 27 14.21 -8.00 -2.42
C GLY A 27 13.64 -9.08 -1.49
N GLU A 28 13.92 -9.00 -0.20
CA GLU A 28 13.39 -9.89 0.84
C GLU A 28 11.86 -9.82 0.90
N ALA A 29 11.31 -8.61 0.92
CA ALA A 29 9.87 -8.38 0.85
C ALA A 29 9.26 -8.98 -0.42
N ALA A 30 9.92 -8.77 -1.57
CA ALA A 30 9.44 -9.29 -2.85
C ALA A 30 9.36 -10.82 -2.84
N VAL A 31 10.44 -11.49 -2.46
CA VAL A 31 10.49 -12.96 -2.38
C VAL A 31 9.47 -13.49 -1.38
N THR A 32 9.35 -12.85 -0.21
CA THR A 32 8.41 -13.26 0.84
C THR A 32 6.97 -13.24 0.34
N ILE A 33 6.54 -12.14 -0.29
CA ILE A 33 5.18 -12.05 -0.85
C ILE A 33 4.97 -13.05 -1.99
N GLU A 34 5.94 -13.19 -2.90
CA GLU A 34 5.82 -14.11 -4.05
C GLU A 34 5.69 -15.58 -3.62
N ILE A 35 6.33 -15.98 -2.52
CA ILE A 35 6.18 -17.31 -1.94
C ILE A 35 4.83 -17.42 -1.21
N LEU A 36 4.50 -16.46 -0.34
CA LEU A 36 3.32 -16.55 0.54
C LEU A 36 1.99 -16.38 -0.20
N GLN A 37 1.97 -15.75 -1.38
CA GLN A 37 0.75 -15.64 -2.21
C GLN A 37 0.32 -16.98 -2.83
N ILE A 38 1.21 -17.98 -2.87
CA ILE A 38 0.93 -19.30 -3.43
C ILE A 38 0.25 -20.15 -2.35
N LYS A 39 -0.78 -20.92 -2.75
CA LYS A 39 -1.44 -21.84 -1.82
C LYS A 39 -0.43 -22.87 -1.31
N PRO A 40 -0.39 -23.20 0.00
CA PRO A 40 0.59 -24.14 0.54
C PRO A 40 0.62 -25.52 -0.12
N ASN A 41 -0.51 -25.95 -0.71
CA ASN A 41 -0.63 -27.23 -1.41
C ASN A 41 -0.22 -27.19 -2.90
N ARG A 42 0.29 -26.05 -3.39
CA ARG A 42 0.74 -25.89 -4.78
C ARG A 42 2.26 -25.69 -4.81
N PRO A 43 2.96 -26.26 -5.82
CA PRO A 43 4.38 -26.04 -5.98
C PRO A 43 4.67 -24.56 -6.30
N VAL A 44 5.76 -24.04 -5.72
CA VAL A 44 6.30 -22.72 -6.03
C VAL A 44 7.25 -22.84 -7.23
N ILE A 45 6.97 -22.11 -8.30
CA ILE A 45 7.81 -22.11 -9.51
C ILE A 45 8.62 -20.81 -9.51
N CYS A 46 9.92 -20.92 -9.30
CA CYS A 46 10.84 -19.78 -9.33
C CYS A 46 11.37 -19.59 -10.76
N ASN A 47 10.83 -18.60 -11.48
CA ASN A 47 11.35 -18.22 -12.79
C ASN A 47 12.18 -16.92 -12.70
N PHE A 48 13.50 -17.05 -12.82
CA PHE A 48 14.43 -15.91 -12.73
C PHE A 48 14.48 -15.07 -14.01
N ASN A 49 13.91 -15.56 -15.12
CA ASN A 49 13.95 -14.88 -16.41
C ASN A 49 12.68 -14.07 -16.71
N ASP A 50 11.59 -14.31 -15.98
CA ASP A 50 10.30 -13.65 -16.20
C ASP A 50 10.00 -12.64 -15.09
N PHE A 51 10.55 -11.43 -15.23
CA PHE A 51 10.30 -10.30 -14.33
C PHE A 51 8.91 -9.65 -14.54
N SER A 52 8.14 -10.09 -15.55
CA SER A 52 6.89 -9.44 -15.95
C SER A 52 5.70 -9.80 -15.05
N SER A 53 5.69 -11.02 -14.51
CA SER A 53 4.66 -11.53 -13.60
C SER A 53 4.66 -10.85 -12.23
N SER A 54 5.82 -10.36 -11.76
CA SER A 54 5.94 -9.63 -10.48
C SER A 54 5.54 -8.14 -10.56
N CYS A 55 5.37 -7.58 -11.76
CA CYS A 55 5.21 -6.12 -11.95
C CYS A 55 3.77 -5.59 -11.86
N SER A 56 2.73 -6.38 -12.13
CA SER A 56 1.36 -5.84 -12.25
C SER A 56 0.42 -6.19 -11.10
N LYS A 57 0.63 -7.33 -10.40
CA LYS A 57 -0.23 -7.77 -9.27
C LYS A 57 0.52 -8.46 -8.13
N GLY A 58 1.84 -8.60 -8.24
CA GLY A 58 2.68 -9.27 -7.26
C GLY A 58 3.25 -8.32 -6.21
N ALA A 59 4.36 -8.72 -5.60
CA ALA A 59 4.98 -8.00 -4.49
C ALA A 59 5.40 -6.56 -4.83
N SER A 60 5.95 -6.37 -6.03
CA SER A 60 6.42 -5.06 -6.50
C SER A 60 5.29 -4.03 -6.56
N PHE A 61 4.07 -4.48 -6.89
CA PHE A 61 2.89 -3.63 -6.97
C PHE A 61 2.42 -3.13 -5.59
N ILE A 62 2.43 -4.03 -4.60
CA ILE A 62 2.12 -3.71 -3.20
C ILE A 62 3.13 -2.70 -2.66
N LEU A 63 4.44 -2.99 -2.82
CA LEU A 63 5.53 -2.14 -2.31
C LEU A 63 5.52 -0.75 -2.98
N TYR A 64 5.23 -0.69 -4.27
CA TYR A 64 5.11 0.57 -4.98
C TYR A 64 3.93 1.43 -4.47
N ASN A 65 2.78 0.81 -4.20
CA ASN A 65 1.64 1.53 -3.62
C ASN A 65 1.92 1.99 -2.18
N CYS A 66 2.65 1.21 -1.41
CA CYS A 66 3.13 1.62 -0.08
C CYS A 66 3.97 2.91 -0.16
N ALA A 67 4.96 2.95 -1.06
CA ALA A 67 5.78 4.14 -1.25
C ALA A 67 4.96 5.35 -1.75
N ARG A 68 3.96 5.10 -2.61
CA ARG A 68 3.05 6.14 -3.11
C ARG A 68 2.21 6.75 -1.98
N LEU A 69 1.66 5.93 -1.09
CA LEU A 69 0.90 6.40 0.08
C LEU A 69 1.77 7.26 1.00
N ALA A 70 2.98 6.78 1.33
CA ALA A 70 3.93 7.52 2.15
C ALA A 70 4.29 8.88 1.53
N THR A 71 4.55 8.91 0.22
CA THR A 71 4.86 10.14 -0.51
C THR A 71 3.69 11.12 -0.49
N LEU A 72 2.46 10.62 -0.69
CA LEU A 72 1.24 11.42 -0.67
C LEU A 72 1.00 12.08 0.70
N LEU A 73 1.16 11.32 1.79
CA LEU A 73 1.00 11.82 3.15
C LEU A 73 2.12 12.80 3.54
N LYS A 74 3.36 12.52 3.13
CA LYS A 74 4.49 13.45 3.31
C LYS A 74 4.27 14.78 2.60
N GLU A 75 3.72 14.74 1.38
CA GLU A 75 3.40 15.95 0.62
C GLU A 75 2.25 16.74 1.25
N PHE A 76 1.23 16.06 1.80
CA PHE A 76 0.20 16.72 2.60
C PHE A 76 0.82 17.43 3.80
N GLN A 77 1.63 16.73 4.59
CA GLN A 77 2.29 17.28 5.78
C GLN A 77 3.17 18.49 5.43
N ARG A 78 3.96 18.40 4.36
CA ARG A 78 4.78 19.51 3.87
C ARG A 78 3.94 20.74 3.51
N LYS A 79 2.76 20.56 2.90
CA LYS A 79 1.85 21.67 2.55
C LYS A 79 1.19 22.29 3.78
N VAL A 80 0.95 21.50 4.83
CA VAL A 80 0.49 22.00 6.14
C VAL A 80 1.60 22.83 6.80
N GLU A 81 2.84 22.34 6.82
CA GLU A 81 4.01 23.07 7.35
C GLU A 81 4.23 24.41 6.64
N LEU A 82 4.02 24.44 5.32
CA LEU A 82 4.09 25.66 4.51
C LEU A 82 2.86 26.56 4.65
N LYS A 83 1.90 26.24 5.52
CA LYS A 83 0.63 26.96 5.71
C LYS A 83 -0.22 27.08 4.45
N SER A 84 0.02 26.23 3.45
CA SER A 84 -0.79 26.17 2.24
C SER A 84 -2.07 25.36 2.46
N TYR A 85 -2.03 24.36 3.35
CA TYR A 85 -3.19 23.61 3.80
C TYR A 85 -3.41 23.84 5.30
N PRO A 86 -4.67 23.81 5.77
CA PRO A 86 -4.93 23.72 7.20
C PRO A 86 -4.47 22.38 7.76
N GLU A 87 -4.19 22.35 9.06
CA GLU A 87 -3.95 21.09 9.78
C GLU A 87 -5.17 20.17 9.69
N LEU A 88 -4.92 18.87 9.78
CA LEU A 88 -5.97 17.87 9.76
C LEU A 88 -6.86 18.03 11.01
N PRO A 89 -8.14 18.40 10.88
CA PRO A 89 -9.05 18.53 12.01
C PRO A 89 -9.33 17.20 12.69
N ASP A 90 -9.78 17.23 13.95
CA ASP A 90 -10.24 16.04 14.67
C ASP A 90 -11.35 15.29 13.91
N LEU A 91 -11.42 13.97 14.11
CA LEU A 91 -12.38 13.09 13.44
C LEU A 91 -13.84 13.57 13.56
N ASP A 92 -14.23 14.08 14.72
CA ASP A 92 -15.59 14.53 15.00
C ASP A 92 -16.00 15.78 14.20
N LYS A 93 -15.03 16.49 13.63
CA LYS A 93 -15.22 17.70 12.82
C LYS A 93 -15.22 17.40 11.32
N ILE A 94 -15.02 16.14 10.93
CA ILE A 94 -14.96 15.73 9.53
C ILE A 94 -16.31 15.21 9.08
N ASP A 95 -16.83 15.80 8.01
CA ASP A 95 -17.96 15.24 7.29
C ASP A 95 -17.48 14.19 6.28
N PHE A 96 -17.72 12.91 6.57
CA PHE A 96 -17.39 11.81 5.68
C PHE A 96 -18.43 11.57 4.57
N SER A 97 -19.59 12.24 4.61
CA SER A 97 -20.63 12.10 3.57
C SER A 97 -20.16 12.59 2.18
N VAL A 98 -19.09 13.39 2.15
CA VAL A 98 -18.44 13.87 0.93
C VAL A 98 -17.71 12.77 0.14
N LEU A 99 -17.43 11.63 0.78
CA LEU A 99 -16.85 10.45 0.13
C LEU A 99 -17.95 9.72 -0.67
N THR A 100 -17.98 9.96 -1.97
CA THR A 100 -19.07 9.56 -2.87
C THR A 100 -18.60 8.69 -4.03
N GLN A 101 -17.28 8.55 -4.21
CA GLN A 101 -16.74 7.80 -5.32
C GLN A 101 -16.87 6.30 -5.06
N PRO A 102 -17.28 5.47 -6.04
CA PRO A 102 -17.43 4.03 -5.87
C PRO A 102 -16.21 3.36 -5.23
N GLU A 103 -15.01 3.78 -5.62
CA GLU A 103 -13.76 3.24 -5.07
C GLU A 103 -13.55 3.61 -3.59
N GLU A 104 -14.03 4.77 -3.12
CA GLU A 104 -13.96 5.16 -1.70
C GLU A 104 -14.79 4.19 -0.84
N TRP A 105 -15.98 3.83 -1.33
CA TRP A 105 -16.87 2.85 -0.68
C TRP A 105 -16.31 1.44 -0.76
N GLU A 106 -15.78 1.04 -1.91
CA GLU A 106 -15.16 -0.27 -2.08
C GLU A 106 -13.93 -0.44 -1.16
N LEU A 107 -13.07 0.57 -1.07
CA LEU A 107 -11.94 0.59 -0.13
C LEU A 107 -12.42 0.45 1.31
N ALA A 108 -13.38 1.28 1.73
CA ALA A 108 -13.88 1.27 3.10
C ALA A 108 -14.54 -0.06 3.50
N TYR A 109 -15.55 -0.50 2.74
CA TYR A 109 -16.38 -1.66 3.09
C TYR A 109 -15.83 -2.98 2.61
N GLY A 110 -15.16 -3.00 1.45
CA GLY A 110 -14.61 -4.21 0.85
C GLY A 110 -13.26 -4.62 1.44
N TYR A 111 -12.43 -3.64 1.83
CA TYR A 111 -11.05 -3.93 2.22
C TYR A 111 -10.72 -3.53 3.66
N LEU A 112 -10.99 -2.28 4.06
CA LEU A 112 -10.62 -1.79 5.39
C LEU A 112 -11.42 -2.49 6.50
N LEU A 113 -12.75 -2.50 6.39
CA LEU A 113 -13.63 -3.15 7.36
C LEU A 113 -13.52 -4.68 7.36
N GLN A 114 -13.19 -5.30 6.22
CA GLN A 114 -13.05 -6.76 6.12
C GLN A 114 -11.71 -7.28 6.64
N PHE A 115 -10.72 -6.40 6.87
CA PHE A 115 -9.37 -6.82 7.23
C PHE A 115 -9.34 -7.79 8.44
N PRO A 116 -10.03 -7.53 9.57
CA PRO A 116 -10.05 -8.48 10.69
C PRO A 116 -10.64 -9.85 10.31
N THR A 117 -11.70 -9.87 9.51
CA THR A 117 -12.32 -11.10 9.01
C THR A 117 -11.36 -11.90 8.13
N ILE A 118 -10.57 -11.22 7.29
CA ILE A 118 -9.54 -11.86 6.47
C ILE A 118 -8.45 -12.49 7.34
N ILE A 119 -7.99 -11.78 8.38
CA ILE A 119 -7.02 -12.35 9.33
C ILE A 119 -7.60 -13.59 10.02
N ASN A 120 -8.83 -13.52 10.54
CA ASN A 120 -9.50 -14.68 11.13
C ASN A 120 -9.62 -15.85 10.15
N ASN A 121 -9.91 -15.58 8.88
CA ASN A 121 -9.97 -16.60 7.84
C ASN A 121 -8.60 -17.22 7.52
N CYS A 122 -7.50 -16.47 7.69
CA CYS A 122 -6.15 -17.00 7.50
C CYS A 122 -5.77 -18.05 8.56
N ILE A 123 -6.29 -17.90 9.78
CA ILE A 123 -5.97 -18.74 10.94
C ILE A 123 -7.11 -19.70 11.35
N LYS A 124 -8.22 -19.72 10.59
CA LYS A 124 -9.42 -20.49 10.96
C LYS A 124 -9.14 -21.96 11.26
N ASP A 125 -8.24 -22.56 10.48
CA ASP A 125 -7.94 -24.00 10.53
C ASP A 125 -6.51 -24.23 11.08
N ILE A 126 -6.02 -23.32 11.93
CA ILE A 126 -4.67 -23.39 12.49
C ILE A 126 -4.42 -24.67 13.29
N TRP A 127 -5.46 -25.22 13.93
CA TRP A 127 -5.43 -26.49 14.66
C TRP A 127 -5.21 -27.71 13.75
N GLU A 128 -5.57 -27.59 12.47
CA GLU A 128 -5.34 -28.59 11.43
C GLU A 128 -3.99 -28.37 10.72
N CYS A 129 -3.10 -27.56 11.31
CA CYS A 129 -1.83 -27.13 10.73
C CYS A 129 -1.99 -26.45 9.35
N SER A 130 -3.17 -25.85 9.10
CA SER A 130 -3.51 -25.21 7.83
C SER A 130 -3.60 -23.69 8.01
N ILE A 131 -2.63 -22.97 7.46
CA ILE A 131 -2.60 -21.51 7.47
C ILE A 131 -2.82 -21.00 6.05
N ARG A 132 -3.86 -20.19 5.85
CA ARG A 132 -4.27 -19.67 4.53
C ARG A 132 -3.75 -18.25 4.30
N ILE A 133 -2.47 -18.02 4.57
CA ILE A 133 -1.81 -16.69 4.48
C ILE A 133 -1.88 -16.06 3.09
N HIS A 134 -1.97 -16.87 2.03
CA HIS A 134 -2.19 -16.41 0.66
C HIS A 134 -3.44 -15.51 0.51
N ASN A 135 -4.46 -15.69 1.35
CA ASN A 135 -5.64 -14.83 1.37
C ASN A 135 -5.30 -13.40 1.77
N LEU A 136 -4.37 -13.21 2.72
CA LEU A 136 -3.89 -11.89 3.11
C LEU A 136 -3.13 -11.23 1.95
N CYS A 137 -2.23 -11.96 1.27
CA CYS A 137 -1.52 -11.42 0.11
C CYS A 137 -2.49 -10.99 -1.01
N GLN A 138 -3.50 -11.81 -1.29
CA GLN A 138 -4.53 -11.49 -2.28
C GLN A 138 -5.36 -10.26 -1.87
N HIS A 139 -5.73 -10.16 -0.59
CA HIS A 139 -6.45 -9.00 -0.04
C HIS A 139 -5.67 -7.70 -0.21
N LEU A 140 -4.38 -7.70 0.17
CA LEU A 140 -3.52 -6.53 0.04
C LEU A 140 -3.29 -6.13 -1.42
N SER A 141 -3.09 -7.10 -2.31
CA SER A 141 -2.92 -6.83 -3.75
C SER A 141 -4.20 -6.26 -4.38
N ALA A 142 -5.36 -6.81 -4.04
CA ALA A 142 -6.65 -6.33 -4.50
C ALA A 142 -6.94 -4.91 -3.96
N MET A 143 -6.71 -4.65 -2.67
CA MET A 143 -6.83 -3.31 -2.08
C MET A 143 -5.92 -2.30 -2.80
N CYS A 144 -4.65 -2.65 -3.04
CA CYS A 144 -3.71 -1.82 -3.80
C CYS A 144 -4.19 -1.54 -5.23
N SER A 145 -4.91 -2.47 -5.84
CA SER A 145 -5.47 -2.34 -7.19
C SER A 145 -6.58 -1.28 -7.21
N VAL A 146 -7.52 -1.36 -6.27
CA VAL A 146 -8.60 -0.37 -6.12
C VAL A 146 -8.03 1.00 -5.76
N PHE A 147 -7.07 1.06 -4.83
CA PHE A 147 -6.40 2.31 -4.49
C PHE A 147 -5.66 2.93 -5.69
N SER A 148 -5.01 2.12 -6.53
CA SER A 148 -4.34 2.62 -7.74
C SER A 148 -5.31 3.27 -8.72
N VAL A 149 -6.49 2.67 -8.92
CA VAL A 149 -7.55 3.23 -9.75
C VAL A 149 -8.08 4.53 -9.14
N TYR A 150 -8.38 4.51 -7.84
CA TYR A 150 -8.85 5.67 -7.09
C TYR A 150 -7.86 6.84 -7.20
N TYR A 151 -6.57 6.60 -6.96
CA TYR A 151 -5.51 7.61 -7.03
C TYR A 151 -5.38 8.22 -8.43
N GLN A 152 -5.56 7.42 -9.49
CA GLN A 152 -5.50 7.91 -10.86
C GLN A 152 -6.71 8.78 -11.23
N ARG A 153 -7.91 8.39 -10.77
CA ARG A 153 -9.16 9.08 -11.13
C ARG A 153 -9.45 10.29 -10.26
N VAL A 154 -9.08 10.25 -8.99
CA VAL A 154 -9.50 11.22 -7.97
C VAL A 154 -8.30 12.00 -7.47
N ARG A 155 -8.36 13.33 -7.63
CA ARG A 155 -7.35 14.22 -7.09
C ARG A 155 -7.50 14.32 -5.56
N ILE A 156 -6.65 13.58 -4.84
CA ILE A 156 -6.65 13.57 -3.37
C ILE A 156 -6.14 14.90 -2.82
N LEU A 157 -4.95 15.35 -3.24
CA LEU A 157 -4.42 16.68 -2.88
C LEU A 157 -5.00 17.74 -3.82
N THR A 158 -6.05 18.42 -3.36
CA THR A 158 -6.77 19.45 -4.11
C THR A 158 -6.04 20.79 -4.09
N GLU A 159 -6.53 21.76 -4.86
CA GLU A 159 -6.03 23.13 -4.76
C GLU A 159 -6.34 23.74 -3.38
N PRO A 160 -5.51 24.67 -2.88
CA PRO A 160 -5.69 25.30 -1.57
C PRO A 160 -6.83 26.33 -1.61
N ARG A 161 -8.07 25.83 -1.76
CA ARG A 161 -9.30 26.63 -1.76
C ARG A 161 -10.18 26.18 -0.60
N ASN A 162 -10.72 27.13 0.16
CA ASN A 162 -11.44 26.85 1.40
C ASN A 162 -12.58 25.83 1.27
N HIS A 163 -13.36 25.88 0.18
CA HIS A 163 -14.47 24.96 -0.06
C HIS A 163 -14.03 23.52 -0.42
N LEU A 164 -12.74 23.30 -0.74
CA LEU A 164 -12.21 21.98 -1.09
C LEU A 164 -11.59 21.26 0.11
N PHE A 165 -11.30 21.96 1.21
CA PHE A 165 -10.68 21.36 2.39
C PHE A 165 -11.51 20.25 3.05
N PRO A 166 -12.85 20.30 3.11
CA PRO A 166 -13.64 19.18 3.60
C PRO A 166 -13.36 17.87 2.84
N PHE A 167 -13.30 17.94 1.51
CA PHE A 167 -12.97 16.78 0.66
C PHE A 167 -11.53 16.30 0.87
N LEU A 168 -10.58 17.24 0.93
CA LEU A 168 -9.17 16.93 1.19
C LEU A 168 -9.04 16.15 2.51
N HIS A 169 -9.60 16.64 3.61
CA HIS A 169 -9.45 16.03 4.93
C HIS A 169 -10.11 14.65 5.02
N ALA A 170 -11.34 14.50 4.51
CA ALA A 170 -12.03 13.21 4.49
C ALA A 170 -11.21 12.16 3.71
N ARG A 171 -10.65 12.55 2.56
CA ARG A 171 -9.79 11.67 1.76
C ARG A 171 -8.47 11.35 2.45
N ILE A 172 -7.83 12.32 3.11
CA ILE A 172 -6.60 12.08 3.87
C ILE A 172 -6.83 11.05 4.98
N TYR A 173 -7.97 11.11 5.68
CA TYR A 173 -8.33 10.09 6.66
C TYR A 173 -8.47 8.70 6.02
N LEU A 174 -9.17 8.59 4.89
CA LEU A 174 -9.25 7.33 4.14
C LEU A 174 -7.86 6.80 3.76
N ILE A 175 -6.97 7.66 3.27
CA ILE A 175 -5.59 7.31 2.91
C ILE A 175 -4.80 6.80 4.13
N ARG A 176 -4.92 7.43 5.29
CA ARG A 176 -4.28 6.96 6.54
C ARG A 176 -4.79 5.59 6.96
N CYS A 177 -6.09 5.31 6.78
CA CYS A 177 -6.64 3.98 7.07
C CYS A 177 -6.07 2.91 6.12
N ILE A 178 -5.94 3.22 4.82
CA ILE A 178 -5.33 2.32 3.82
C ILE A 178 -3.88 2.05 4.17
N GLU A 179 -3.10 3.09 4.49
CA GLU A 179 -1.70 2.93 4.92
C GLU A 179 -1.60 2.05 6.17
N THR A 180 -2.46 2.27 7.16
CA THR A 180 -2.47 1.48 8.40
C THR A 180 -2.74 0.00 8.14
N VAL A 181 -3.78 -0.32 7.35
CA VAL A 181 -4.10 -1.71 6.99
C VAL A 181 -2.98 -2.35 6.17
N LEU A 182 -2.38 -1.59 5.24
CA LEU A 182 -1.28 -2.07 4.42
C LEU A 182 -0.04 -2.38 5.27
N HIS A 183 0.36 -1.48 6.17
CA HIS A 183 1.47 -1.68 7.09
C HIS A 183 1.23 -2.85 8.04
N ASN A 184 0.03 -2.97 8.60
CA ASN A 184 -0.33 -4.10 9.46
C ASN A 184 -0.25 -5.43 8.69
N GLY A 185 -0.75 -5.47 7.45
CA GLY A 185 -0.66 -6.64 6.59
C GLY A 185 0.79 -7.03 6.28
N LEU A 186 1.62 -6.06 5.91
CA LEU A 186 3.05 -6.29 5.65
C LEU A 186 3.79 -6.76 6.90
N TYR A 187 3.47 -6.18 8.06
CA TYR A 187 4.02 -6.60 9.35
C TYR A 187 3.69 -8.07 9.67
N ILE A 188 2.44 -8.50 9.45
CA ILE A 188 2.03 -9.90 9.62
C ILE A 188 2.80 -10.83 8.68
N LEU A 189 3.14 -10.37 7.47
CA LEU A 189 3.96 -11.11 6.51
C LEU A 189 5.46 -11.11 6.86
N GLY A 190 5.87 -10.48 7.98
CA GLY A 190 7.27 -10.38 8.38
C GLY A 190 8.08 -9.38 7.55
N ILE A 191 7.40 -8.44 6.89
CA ILE A 191 8.03 -7.46 6.01
C ILE A 191 8.23 -6.16 6.77
N GLU A 192 9.49 -5.75 6.91
CA GLU A 192 9.83 -4.48 7.53
C GLU A 192 9.41 -3.30 6.64
N PRO A 193 8.86 -2.23 7.22
CA PRO A 193 8.61 -1.00 6.47
C PRO A 193 9.93 -0.43 5.96
N VAL A 194 9.96 -0.06 4.68
CA VAL A 194 11.08 0.68 4.09
C VAL A 194 10.90 2.14 4.47
N SER A 195 11.52 2.54 5.59
CA SER A 195 11.58 3.95 5.99
C SER A 195 12.25 4.77 4.89
N GLN A 196 11.54 5.75 4.33
CA GLN A 196 12.05 6.71 3.34
C GLN A 196 12.35 8.06 3.98
#